data_AF-A0A183N958-F1
#
_entry.id   AF-A0A183N958-F1
#
_cell.length_a   1.000
_cell.length_b   1.000
_cell.length_c   1.000
_cell.angle_alpha   90.00
_cell.angle_beta   90.00
_cell.angle_gamma   90.00
#
_symmetry.space_group_name_H-M   'P 1'
#
loop_
_entity.id
_entity.type
_entity.pdbx_description
1 polymer ?
#
loop_
_entity_poly.entity_id
_entity_poly.type
_entity_poly.pdbx_seq_one_letter_code
_entity_poly.pdbx_strand_id
1 'polypeptide(L)'
;DDDDDDDDDDDDDDDDDDDDDDDDILSGVYVKSLNSHCGDTNNRKYQYENSDNQYYGRKSRCFNYGKTYVHGNGNRAFAGCFEVKCSLEFKHLVYYRGEWRDCPRNGGIVKISEDRTSHDWIQCPRYHDVCSIQERINKKAAINTRRTRAEKAKAQAEYTEVNKQVKRSIRLFNTNIKTVLLVAAKT
;
A
#
# COMPACT_ATOMS: atom_id res chain seq x y z
N ASP A 1 14.70 -8.76 -46.13
CA ASP A 1 14.43 -9.87 -45.21
C ASP A 1 14.79 -9.39 -43.80
N ASP A 2 14.21 -8.29 -43.29
CA ASP A 2 12.76 -8.05 -43.08
C ASP A 2 12.21 -9.24 -42.27
N ASP A 3 11.60 -9.12 -41.09
CA ASP A 3 10.99 -7.97 -40.41
C ASP A 3 10.52 -8.49 -39.02
N ASP A 4 10.39 -7.56 -38.07
CA ASP A 4 9.32 -7.42 -37.06
C ASP A 4 9.20 -8.47 -35.94
N ASP A 5 9.40 -8.06 -34.68
CA ASP A 5 8.44 -7.43 -33.75
C ASP A 5 7.77 -8.53 -32.92
N ASP A 6 7.94 -8.43 -31.60
CA ASP A 6 6.79 -8.30 -30.72
C ASP A 6 7.32 -7.86 -29.35
N ASP A 7 6.95 -6.62 -29.04
CA ASP A 7 6.87 -6.05 -27.72
C ASP A 7 6.05 -6.98 -26.82
N ASP A 8 6.68 -7.53 -25.79
CA ASP A 8 5.99 -7.90 -24.56
C ASP A 8 6.72 -7.17 -23.42
N ASP A 9 6.65 -5.84 -23.47
CA ASP A 9 6.60 -5.04 -22.25
C ASP A 9 5.28 -5.38 -21.56
N ASP A 10 5.24 -6.52 -20.89
CA ASP A 10 4.32 -6.74 -19.77
C ASP A 10 4.85 -5.89 -18.60
N ASP A 11 4.76 -4.56 -18.78
CA ASP A 11 4.46 -3.65 -17.69
C ASP A 11 3.01 -3.98 -17.28
N ASP A 12 2.85 -5.12 -16.61
CA ASP A 12 1.77 -5.29 -15.66
C ASP A 12 2.04 -4.25 -14.56
N ASP A 13 1.60 -3.02 -14.84
CA ASP A 13 1.01 -2.08 -13.88
C ASP A 13 -0.22 -2.75 -13.25
N ASP A 14 -0.04 -3.95 -12.71
CA ASP A 14 -0.85 -4.41 -11.62
C ASP A 14 -0.44 -3.52 -10.45
N ASP A 15 -1.20 -2.42 -10.33
CA ASP A 15 -1.70 -1.88 -9.06
C ASP A 15 -2.40 -2.97 -8.22
N ASP A 16 -1.84 -4.19 -8.20
CA ASP A 16 -2.07 -5.13 -7.14
C ASP A 16 -1.40 -4.51 -5.92
N ASP A 17 -2.27 -3.90 -5.12
CA ASP A 17 -2.27 -4.03 -3.67
C ASP A 17 -2.06 -5.51 -3.25
N ASP A 18 -0.97 -6.13 -3.69
CA ASP A 18 -0.42 -7.39 -3.19
C ASP A 18 0.08 -7.08 -1.79
N ASP A 19 -0.89 -7.11 -0.89
CA ASP A 19 -0.82 -7.28 0.56
C ASP A 19 -0.16 -8.64 0.94
N ASP A 20 0.72 -9.17 0.09
CA ASP A 20 1.65 -10.26 0.40
C ASP A 20 2.89 -9.67 1.09
N ASP A 21 2.67 -9.07 2.26
CA ASP A 21 3.74 -8.98 3.25
C ASP A 21 3.97 -10.39 3.81
N ASP A 22 5.04 -10.99 3.30
CA ASP A 22 5.83 -12.06 3.89
C ASP A 22 5.75 -12.07 5.42
N ASP A 23 5.45 -13.24 5.99
CA ASP A 23 5.63 -13.50 7.42
C ASP A 23 7.14 -13.40 7.76
N ASP A 24 7.61 -12.21 8.08
CA ASP A 24 9.03 -12.01 8.40
C ASP A 24 9.31 -12.45 9.85
N ILE A 25 9.80 -13.69 9.97
CA ILE A 25 10.42 -14.26 11.16
C ILE A 25 11.71 -13.48 11.44
N LEU A 26 11.63 -12.33 12.12
CA LEU A 26 12.81 -11.66 12.67
C LEU A 26 12.62 -11.26 14.13
N SER A 27 13.34 -12.01 14.96
CA SER A 27 13.49 -11.91 16.42
C SER A 27 12.29 -12.47 17.21
N GLY A 28 12.53 -13.60 17.89
CA GLY A 28 11.59 -14.34 18.74
C GLY A 28 11.11 -13.60 19.99
N VAL A 29 10.75 -12.33 19.87
CA VAL A 29 9.88 -11.65 20.82
C VAL A 29 8.48 -11.73 20.24
N TYR A 30 7.72 -12.74 20.68
CA TYR A 30 6.28 -12.77 20.54
C TYR A 30 5.70 -11.55 21.28
N VAL A 31 5.72 -10.39 20.64
CA VAL A 31 4.82 -9.31 21.01
C VAL A 31 3.49 -9.78 20.45
N LYS A 32 2.74 -10.59 21.23
CA LYS A 32 1.33 -10.82 20.95
C LYS A 32 0.65 -9.47 21.09
N SER A 33 0.68 -8.71 20.00
CA SER A 33 -0.22 -7.61 19.75
C SER A 33 -1.61 -8.10 20.14
N LEU A 34 -2.43 -7.21 20.69
CA LEU A 34 -3.83 -7.43 21.04
C LEU A 34 -4.69 -7.68 19.79
N ASN A 35 -4.21 -8.46 18.83
CA ASN A 35 -4.90 -8.84 17.62
C ASN A 35 -5.92 -9.91 18.00
N SER A 36 -7.05 -9.40 18.46
CA SER A 36 -8.34 -10.06 18.38
C SER A 36 -8.48 -10.78 17.05
N HIS A 37 -9.08 -11.96 17.11
CA HIS A 37 -9.80 -12.70 16.07
C HIS A 37 -10.12 -11.98 14.73
N CYS A 38 -10.41 -10.68 14.72
CA CYS A 38 -10.58 -9.83 13.54
C CYS A 38 -9.43 -9.87 12.51
N GLY A 39 -8.20 -10.18 12.92
CA GLY A 39 -7.04 -10.26 12.05
C GLY A 39 -6.98 -11.50 11.14
N ASP A 40 -7.81 -12.52 11.43
CA ASP A 40 -7.79 -13.79 10.71
C ASP A 40 -8.39 -13.65 9.31
N THR A 41 -7.60 -13.95 8.29
CA THR A 41 -8.02 -13.97 6.88
C THR A 41 -8.80 -15.24 6.51
N ASN A 42 -8.72 -16.30 7.33
CA ASN A 42 -9.53 -17.50 7.18
C ASN A 42 -10.95 -17.31 7.74
N ASN A 43 -11.70 -16.42 7.06
CA ASN A 43 -13.04 -16.01 7.46
C ASN A 43 -14.12 -17.07 7.14
N ARG A 44 -13.78 -18.24 6.59
CA ARG A 44 -14.75 -19.28 6.16
C ARG A 44 -15.72 -19.71 7.27
N LYS A 45 -15.35 -19.50 8.53
CA LYS A 45 -16.17 -19.78 9.72
C LYS A 45 -17.26 -18.72 10.00
N TYR A 46 -17.12 -17.48 9.52
CA TYR A 46 -18.01 -16.36 9.88
C TYR A 46 -18.66 -15.63 8.69
N GLN A 47 -18.45 -16.11 7.45
CA GLN A 47 -19.09 -15.56 6.23
C GLN A 47 -20.64 -15.58 6.25
N TYR A 48 -21.24 -16.32 7.17
CA TYR A 48 -22.69 -16.43 7.33
C TYR A 48 -23.23 -15.71 8.58
N GLU A 49 -22.37 -15.16 9.42
CA GLU A 49 -22.76 -14.35 10.58
C GLU A 49 -22.83 -12.86 10.18
N ASN A 50 -23.73 -12.56 9.23
CA ASN A 50 -23.99 -11.22 8.76
C ASN A 50 -24.65 -10.38 9.88
N SER A 51 -23.82 -9.68 10.66
CA SER A 51 -24.19 -8.34 11.09
C SER A 51 -23.44 -7.38 10.18
N ASP A 52 -24.12 -6.32 9.72
CA ASP A 52 -23.70 -5.40 8.64
C ASP A 52 -22.38 -4.62 8.89
N ASN A 53 -21.55 -5.05 9.84
CA ASN A 53 -20.41 -4.33 10.40
C ASN A 53 -19.23 -5.25 10.79
N GLN A 54 -19.11 -6.46 10.21
CA GLN A 54 -17.97 -7.37 10.49
C GLN A 54 -17.01 -7.46 9.30
N TYR A 55 -15.91 -6.72 9.38
CA TYR A 55 -14.81 -6.74 8.42
C TYR A 55 -13.64 -7.49 9.03
N TYR A 56 -13.35 -8.68 8.52
CA TYR A 56 -12.20 -9.48 8.92
C TYR A 56 -11.06 -9.30 7.93
N GLY A 57 -9.82 -9.25 8.43
CA GLY A 57 -8.62 -9.09 7.61
C GLY A 57 -7.45 -8.56 8.40
N ARG A 58 -6.24 -8.61 7.83
CA ARG A 58 -5.00 -8.17 8.48
C ARG A 58 -5.08 -6.71 9.01
N LYS A 59 -5.80 -5.84 8.29
CA LYS A 59 -6.02 -4.43 8.63
C LYS A 59 -7.21 -4.20 9.58
N SER A 60 -7.94 -5.27 9.93
CA SER A 60 -9.12 -5.17 10.78
C SER A 60 -8.80 -5.21 12.27
N ARG A 61 -9.59 -4.48 13.06
CA ARG A 61 -9.44 -4.36 14.52
C ARG A 61 -10.81 -4.43 15.20
N CYS A 62 -10.83 -4.94 16.42
CA CYS A 62 -12.06 -5.03 17.21
C CYS A 62 -12.40 -3.69 17.87
N PHE A 63 -13.57 -3.13 17.59
CA PHE A 63 -14.08 -1.92 18.24
C PHE A 63 -15.45 -2.13 18.84
N ASN A 64 -15.77 -1.32 19.85
CA ASN A 64 -17.13 -1.19 20.33
C ASN A 64 -17.89 -0.19 19.46
N TYR A 65 -19.14 -0.48 19.17
CA TYR A 65 -20.04 0.41 18.45
C TYR A 65 -21.45 0.25 18.99
N GLY A 66 -22.36 1.13 18.59
CA GLY A 66 -23.70 1.05 19.09
C GLY A 66 -24.66 2.09 18.55
N LYS A 67 -25.89 2.02 19.05
CA LYS A 67 -26.97 2.95 18.76
C LYS A 67 -27.56 3.46 20.07
N THR A 68 -27.66 4.78 20.19
CA THR A 68 -28.33 5.47 21.30
C THR A 68 -29.66 6.01 20.82
N TYR A 69 -30.75 5.70 21.52
CA TYR A 69 -32.08 6.22 21.20
C TYR A 69 -32.35 7.48 22.01
N VAL A 70 -32.81 8.55 21.35
CA VAL A 70 -33.11 9.85 21.94
C VAL A 70 -34.41 9.79 22.76
N HIS A 71 -35.36 8.95 22.33
CA HIS A 71 -36.62 8.71 23.01
C HIS A 71 -36.67 7.27 23.55
N GLY A 72 -36.69 7.15 24.88
CA GLY A 72 -36.57 5.88 25.60
C GLY A 72 -35.13 5.58 26.01
N ASN A 73 -34.94 4.99 27.20
CA ASN A 73 -33.62 4.64 27.77
C ASN A 73 -32.95 3.44 27.05
N GLY A 74 -32.99 3.42 25.72
CA GLY A 74 -32.36 2.39 24.90
C GLY A 74 -30.92 2.79 24.57
N ASN A 75 -29.94 2.02 25.06
CA ASN A 75 -28.59 2.03 24.52
C ASN A 75 -28.24 0.59 24.12
N ARG A 76 -27.84 0.40 22.86
CA ARG A 76 -27.33 -0.89 22.38
C ARG A 76 -25.85 -0.71 22.08
N ALA A 77 -25.02 -1.53 22.71
CA ALA A 77 -23.58 -1.59 22.47
C ALA A 77 -23.21 -3.00 22.01
N PHE A 78 -22.34 -3.08 21.03
CA PHE A 78 -21.83 -4.29 20.41
C PHE A 78 -20.32 -4.16 20.23
N ALA A 79 -19.65 -5.28 20.00
CA ALA A 79 -18.29 -5.32 19.52
C ALA A 79 -18.28 -5.90 18.11
N GLY A 80 -17.41 -5.39 17.24
CA GLY A 80 -17.30 -5.81 15.85
C GLY A 80 -15.91 -5.62 15.31
N CYS A 81 -15.61 -6.29 14.20
CA CYS A 81 -14.35 -6.14 13.48
C CYS A 81 -14.51 -5.07 12.41
N PHE A 82 -13.60 -4.10 12.39
CA PHE A 82 -13.66 -2.98 11.46
C PHE A 82 -12.33 -2.79 10.75
N GLU A 83 -12.39 -2.48 9.48
CA GLU A 83 -11.20 -2.14 8.70
C GLU A 83 -10.64 -0.80 9.16
N VAL A 84 -9.32 -0.74 9.34
CA VAL A 84 -8.60 0.45 9.80
C VAL A 84 -7.55 0.85 8.78
N LYS A 85 -7.57 2.12 8.40
CA LYS A 85 -6.47 2.75 7.64
C LYS A 85 -5.72 3.69 8.57
N CYS A 86 -4.39 3.59 8.58
CA CYS A 86 -3.55 4.50 9.35
C CYS A 86 -2.60 5.28 8.43
N SER A 87 -2.31 6.52 8.81
CA SER A 87 -1.39 7.42 8.12
C SER A 87 -0.21 7.80 9.03
N LEU A 88 0.93 8.13 8.40
CA LEU A 88 2.11 8.64 9.10
C LEU A 88 1.86 10.00 9.80
N GLU A 89 0.78 10.69 9.47
CA GLU A 89 0.34 11.94 10.14
C GLU A 89 -0.49 11.71 11.41
N PHE A 90 -0.47 10.50 11.99
CA PHE A 90 -1.29 10.11 13.15
C PHE A 90 -2.81 10.20 12.91
N LYS A 91 -3.23 10.13 11.64
CA LYS A 91 -4.64 9.98 11.25
C LYS A 91 -4.97 8.50 11.13
N HIS A 92 -6.09 8.08 11.69
CA HIS A 92 -6.63 6.76 11.42
C HIS A 92 -8.11 6.82 11.09
N LEU A 93 -8.48 6.09 10.05
CA LEU A 93 -9.83 6.00 9.54
C LEU A 93 -10.37 4.61 9.87
N VAL A 94 -11.65 4.55 10.22
CA VAL A 94 -12.38 3.31 10.44
C VAL A 94 -13.52 3.23 9.46
N TYR A 95 -13.67 2.09 8.78
CA TYR A 95 -14.79 1.84 7.89
C TYR A 95 -16.00 1.38 8.70
N TYR A 96 -17.05 2.19 8.73
CA TYR A 96 -18.24 1.94 9.53
C TYR A 96 -19.49 2.43 8.79
N ARG A 97 -20.48 1.53 8.62
CA ARG A 97 -21.73 1.78 7.87
C ARG A 97 -21.53 2.33 6.46
N GLY A 98 -20.63 1.71 5.71
CA GLY A 98 -20.40 2.07 4.31
C GLY A 98 -19.53 3.32 4.09
N GLU A 99 -19.07 3.98 5.14
CA GLU A 99 -18.26 5.20 5.03
C GLU A 99 -16.99 5.13 5.90
N TRP A 100 -15.92 5.76 5.42
CA TRP A 100 -14.71 5.97 6.20
C TRP A 100 -14.89 7.14 7.19
N ARG A 101 -14.61 6.89 8.46
CA ARG A 101 -14.74 7.87 9.56
C ARG A 101 -13.38 8.16 10.17
N ASP A 102 -13.05 9.43 10.36
CA ASP A 102 -11.84 9.84 11.09
C ASP A 102 -12.02 9.58 12.59
N CYS A 103 -11.06 8.87 13.18
CA CYS A 103 -11.02 8.60 14.60
C CYS A 103 -10.01 9.51 15.32
N PRO A 104 -10.41 10.14 16.46
CA PRO A 104 -9.51 10.98 17.24
C PRO A 104 -8.25 10.25 17.66
N ARG A 105 -7.10 10.91 17.56
CA ARG A 105 -5.78 10.32 17.90
C ARG A 105 -5.73 9.70 19.31
N ASN A 106 -6.38 10.34 20.29
CA ASN A 106 -6.44 9.89 21.68
C ASN A 106 -7.60 8.92 21.97
N GLY A 107 -8.28 8.44 20.94
CA GLY A 107 -9.49 7.63 21.06
C GLY A 107 -10.69 8.43 21.56
N GLY A 108 -11.82 7.75 21.65
CA GLY A 108 -13.08 8.35 22.11
C GLY A 108 -14.28 7.88 21.31
N ILE A 109 -15.45 8.41 21.65
CA ILE A 109 -16.70 8.06 20.98
C ILE A 109 -16.94 9.05 19.84
N VAL A 110 -17.00 8.54 18.62
CA VAL A 110 -17.43 9.27 17.43
C VAL A 110 -18.92 9.00 17.25
N LYS A 111 -19.74 10.05 17.34
CA LYS A 111 -21.18 9.98 17.08
C LYS A 111 -21.45 10.21 15.61
N ILE A 112 -22.35 9.42 15.06
CA ILE A 112 -22.75 9.42 13.66
C ILE A 112 -24.24 9.71 13.67
N SER A 113 -24.58 10.90 13.18
CA SER A 113 -25.95 11.40 13.19
C SER A 113 -26.71 10.78 12.02
N GLU A 114 -27.56 9.81 12.31
CA GLU A 114 -28.48 9.25 11.32
C GLU A 114 -29.88 9.87 11.43
N ASP A 115 -30.42 10.12 12.62
CA ASP A 115 -31.80 10.63 12.77
C ASP A 115 -32.00 11.53 14.00
N ARG A 116 -33.13 12.26 14.08
CA ARG A 116 -33.55 12.97 15.32
C ARG A 116 -33.91 12.03 16.48
N THR A 117 -34.09 10.75 16.20
CA THR A 117 -34.61 9.74 17.13
C THR A 117 -33.53 8.81 17.66
N SER A 118 -32.41 8.66 16.96
CA SER A 118 -31.28 7.84 17.40
C SER A 118 -29.96 8.30 16.76
N HIS A 119 -28.87 8.12 17.49
CA HIS A 119 -27.53 8.38 16.98
C HIS A 119 -26.71 7.11 17.11
N ASP A 120 -26.05 6.75 16.01
CA ASP A 120 -25.04 5.72 16.03
C ASP A 120 -23.73 6.25 16.58
N TRP A 121 -22.91 5.35 17.08
CA TRP A 121 -21.60 5.71 17.56
C TRP A 121 -20.63 4.56 17.42
N ILE A 122 -19.36 4.92 17.27
CA ILE A 122 -18.23 3.99 17.30
C ILE A 122 -17.22 4.49 18.31
N GLN A 123 -16.72 3.57 19.14
CA GLN A 123 -15.67 3.85 20.11
C GLN A 123 -14.32 3.62 19.42
N CYS A 124 -13.72 4.71 18.98
CA CYS A 124 -12.39 4.70 18.40
C CYS A 124 -11.34 4.39 19.48
N PRO A 125 -10.38 3.49 19.18
CA PRO A 125 -9.21 3.25 20.01
C PRO A 125 -8.25 4.44 19.92
N ARG A 126 -7.18 4.43 20.73
CA ARG A 126 -6.08 5.38 20.49
C ARG A 126 -5.31 4.94 19.26
N TYR A 127 -4.77 5.92 18.52
CA TYR A 127 -4.00 5.66 17.31
C TYR A 127 -2.89 4.61 17.53
N HIS A 128 -2.13 4.72 18.61
CA HIS A 128 -1.01 3.81 18.91
C HIS A 128 -1.44 2.38 19.28
N ASP A 129 -2.71 2.17 19.65
CA ASP A 129 -3.21 0.85 19.99
C ASP A 129 -3.58 0.03 18.73
N VAL A 130 -3.81 0.70 17.59
CA VAL A 130 -4.18 0.06 16.32
C VAL A 130 -3.22 0.29 15.17
N CYS A 131 -2.34 1.28 15.29
CA CYS A 131 -1.41 1.69 14.25
C CYS A 131 0.05 1.66 14.74
N SER A 132 0.88 0.84 14.11
CA SER A 132 2.33 0.82 14.31
C SER A 132 3.02 1.85 13.40
N ILE A 133 3.58 2.92 13.97
CA ILE A 133 4.28 3.97 13.20
C ILE A 133 5.62 3.47 12.69
N GLN A 134 6.37 2.77 13.55
CA GLN A 134 7.73 2.36 13.22
C GLN A 134 7.77 1.41 12.04
N GLU A 135 6.86 0.45 12.01
CA GLU A 135 6.69 -0.49 10.90
C GLU A 135 6.40 0.23 9.58
N ARG A 136 5.52 1.25 9.61
CA ARG A 136 5.18 2.05 8.44
C ARG A 136 6.33 2.93 7.95
N ILE A 137 7.13 3.49 8.87
CA ILE A 137 8.34 4.25 8.51
C ILE A 137 9.36 3.33 7.85
N ASN A 138 9.60 2.15 8.41
CA ASN A 138 10.53 1.17 7.85
C ASN A 138 10.08 0.71 6.46
N LYS A 139 8.78 0.42 6.27
CA LYS A 139 8.22 0.04 4.96
C LYS A 139 8.39 1.16 3.93
N LYS A 140 8.08 2.41 4.28
CA LYS A 140 8.28 3.57 3.39
C LYS A 140 9.76 3.76 3.02
N ALA A 141 10.67 3.55 3.97
CA ALA A 141 12.11 3.65 3.72
C ALA A 141 12.61 2.52 2.79
N ALA A 142 12.09 1.30 2.96
CA ALA A 142 12.41 0.16 2.10
C ALA A 142 11.98 0.42 0.65
N ILE A 143 10.75 0.90 0.44
CA ILE A 143 10.22 1.25 -0.90
C ILE A 143 11.07 2.34 -1.55
N ASN A 144 11.35 3.44 -0.84
CA ASN A 144 12.19 4.53 -1.38
C ASN A 144 13.59 4.03 -1.76
N THR A 145 14.15 3.12 -0.98
CA THR A 145 15.46 2.51 -1.28
C THR A 145 15.40 1.65 -2.54
N ARG A 146 14.35 0.84 -2.72
CA ARG A 146 14.12 0.04 -3.94
C ARG A 146 13.97 0.94 -5.17
N ARG A 147 13.12 1.96 -5.10
CA ARG A 147 12.91 2.93 -6.18
C ARG A 147 14.20 3.64 -6.58
N THR A 148 15.00 4.09 -5.60
CA THR A 148 16.30 4.73 -5.87
C THR A 148 17.27 3.79 -6.58
N ARG A 149 17.24 2.48 -6.26
CA ARG A 149 18.07 1.48 -6.94
C ARG A 149 17.59 1.24 -8.37
N ALA A 150 16.28 1.17 -8.60
CA ALA A 150 15.70 1.04 -9.93
C ALA A 150 16.05 2.23 -10.83
N GLU A 151 15.88 3.47 -10.32
CA GLU A 151 16.25 4.69 -11.04
C GLU A 151 17.75 4.74 -11.38
N LYS A 152 18.62 4.31 -10.46
CA LYS A 152 20.07 4.19 -10.73
C LYS A 152 20.38 3.14 -11.79
N ALA A 153 19.70 2.00 -11.77
CA ALA A 153 19.88 0.94 -12.76
C ALA A 153 19.46 1.42 -14.16
N LYS A 154 18.33 2.13 -14.27
CA LYS A 154 17.84 2.72 -15.51
C LYS A 154 18.84 3.74 -16.08
N ALA A 155 19.31 4.67 -15.25
CA ALA A 155 20.32 5.65 -15.67
C ALA A 155 21.64 4.99 -16.11
N GLN A 156 22.04 3.89 -15.46
CA GLN A 156 23.23 3.15 -15.86
C GLN A 156 23.04 2.44 -17.21
N ALA A 157 21.86 1.88 -17.46
CA ALA A 157 21.51 1.27 -18.74
C ALA A 157 21.55 2.30 -19.88
N GLU A 158 20.90 3.45 -19.71
CA GLU A 158 20.91 4.57 -20.68
C GLU A 158 22.33 5.04 -20.99
N TYR A 159 23.17 5.25 -19.96
CA TYR A 159 24.56 5.62 -20.15
C TYR A 159 25.35 4.57 -20.94
N THR A 160 25.13 3.27 -20.67
CA THR A 160 25.80 2.20 -21.42
C THR A 160 25.36 2.13 -22.87
N GLU A 161 24.10 2.40 -23.17
CA GLU A 161 23.59 2.45 -24.54
C GLU A 161 24.20 3.62 -25.31
N VAL A 162 24.15 4.83 -24.77
CA VAL A 162 24.75 6.02 -25.38
C VAL A 162 26.24 5.81 -25.61
N ASN A 163 26.96 5.23 -24.65
CA ASN A 163 28.39 4.94 -24.82
C ASN A 163 28.65 3.89 -25.93
N LYS A 164 27.79 2.88 -26.09
CA LYS A 164 27.86 1.93 -27.21
C LYS A 164 27.62 2.65 -28.55
N GLN A 165 26.64 3.54 -28.62
CA GLN A 165 26.35 4.32 -29.82
C GLN A 165 27.51 5.25 -30.19
N VAL A 166 28.07 6.01 -29.24
CA VAL A 166 29.25 6.89 -29.46
C VAL A 166 30.44 6.09 -29.98
N LYS A 167 30.75 4.92 -29.39
CA LYS A 167 31.82 4.04 -29.87
C LYS A 167 31.57 3.50 -31.28
N ARG A 168 30.32 3.28 -31.68
CA ARG A 168 29.97 2.91 -33.07
C ARG A 168 30.20 4.10 -34.01
N SER A 169 29.74 5.30 -33.65
CA SER A 169 29.92 6.51 -34.46
C SER A 169 31.39 6.88 -34.67
N ILE A 170 32.23 6.79 -33.63
CA ILE A 170 33.68 7.06 -33.75
C ILE A 170 34.34 6.07 -34.72
N ARG A 171 33.96 4.78 -34.67
CA ARG A 171 34.49 3.77 -35.58
C ARG A 171 34.12 4.04 -37.04
N LEU A 172 32.86 4.43 -37.29
CA LEU A 172 32.39 4.78 -38.62
C LEU A 172 33.11 6.02 -39.17
N PHE A 173 33.21 7.08 -38.34
CA PHE A 173 33.91 8.31 -38.70
C PHE A 173 35.37 8.07 -39.09
N ASN A 174 36.11 7.31 -38.28
CA ASN A 174 37.50 6.97 -38.58
C ASN A 174 37.67 6.15 -39.87
N THR A 175 36.70 5.28 -40.19
CA THR A 175 36.72 4.49 -41.42
C THR A 175 36.51 5.39 -42.64
N ASN A 176 35.57 6.33 -42.56
CA ASN A 176 35.27 7.30 -43.62
C ASN A 176 36.46 8.24 -43.90
N ILE A 177 37.20 8.68 -42.87
CA ILE A 177 38.41 9.49 -43.08
C ILE A 177 39.47 8.70 -43.85
N LYS A 178 39.71 7.44 -43.48
CA LYS A 178 40.71 6.59 -44.16
C LYS A 178 40.36 6.39 -45.64
N THR A 179 39.09 6.14 -45.95
CA THR A 179 38.65 5.96 -47.34
C THR A 179 38.82 7.25 -48.15
N VAL A 180 38.46 8.42 -47.61
CA VAL A 180 38.65 9.70 -48.28
C VAL A 180 40.13 9.99 -48.56
N LEU A 181 41.01 9.76 -47.57
CA LEU A 181 42.46 9.94 -47.75
C LEU A 181 43.03 8.99 -48.82
N LEU A 182 42.58 7.74 -48.85
CA LEU A 182 43.00 6.77 -49.86
C LEU A 182 42.56 7.16 -51.28
N VAL A 183 41.38 7.76 -51.42
CA VAL A 183 40.88 8.26 -52.72
C VAL A 183 41.70 9.47 -53.16
N ALA A 184 41.95 10.43 -52.26
CA ALA A 184 42.74 11.63 -52.56
C ALA A 184 44.21 11.32 -52.92
N ALA A 185 44.79 10.24 -52.39
CA ALA A 185 46.16 9.83 -52.74
C ALA A 185 46.28 9.11 -54.09
N LYS A 186 45.16 8.73 -54.72
CA LYS A 186 45.11 8.05 -56.03
C LYS A 186 44.82 8.99 -57.20
N THR A 187 44.52 10.25 -56.90
CA THR A 187 44.31 11.36 -57.85
C THR A 187 45.53 12.24 -57.90
#